data_AF-A0A0R0G1T6-F1
#
_entry.id   AF-A0A0R0G1T6-F1
#
_cell.length_a   1.000
_cell.length_b   1.000
_cell.length_c   1.000
_cell.angle_alpha   90.00
_cell.angle_beta   90.00
_cell.angle_gamma   90.00
#
_symmetry.space_group_name_H-M   'P 1'
#
loop_
_entity.id
_entity.type
_entity.pdbx_description
1 polymer ?
#
loop_
_entity_poly.entity_id
_entity_poly.type
_entity_poly.pdbx_seq_one_letter_code
_entity_poly.pdbx_strand_id
1 'polypeptide(L)'
;SEINIKPWHILLGGLKEGTTRIPWLNREPYAYWKGNPAVAETRQDLIKCNVSENQDWNARLFAQDWFRESQEGFNKSDLPSQCTYSQKYILSCDSTTLLVKPKYYDFFTRGLIPVHHYWPIKDDDKCRSIKFAVDWGNNHKQRVKMDYVYDYMFHLLNSYAKLFRYKPSISANATELCVESMVCGAEGSVKKFMMESLVKVPANTDLCTMPVPFDPPTLYATLQRKESSIQQVESWEKS
;
A
#
# COMPACT_ATOMS: atom_id res chain seq x y z
N SER A 1 -1.16 13.27 1.50
CA SER A 1 -0.47 13.04 0.23
C SER A 1 0.94 12.60 0.54
N GLU A 2 1.32 11.41 0.09
CA GLU A 2 2.71 10.95 0.05
C GLU A 2 3.44 11.74 -1.05
N ILE A 3 4.71 12.07 -0.81
CA ILE A 3 5.54 12.87 -1.72
C ILE A 3 6.87 12.15 -1.96
N ASN A 4 7.59 12.54 -3.01
CA ASN A 4 8.90 11.96 -3.37
C ASN A 4 8.88 10.44 -3.65
N ILE A 5 7.83 9.94 -4.31
CA ILE A 5 7.73 8.53 -4.70
C ILE A 5 8.46 8.29 -6.02
N LYS A 6 9.45 7.40 -5.99
CA LYS A 6 10.23 6.99 -7.18
C LYS A 6 9.33 6.27 -8.20
N PRO A 7 9.69 6.27 -9.49
CA PRO A 7 9.02 5.43 -10.49
C PRO A 7 8.98 3.96 -10.06
N TRP A 8 7.89 3.27 -10.41
CA TRP A 8 7.58 1.94 -9.90
C TRP A 8 8.70 0.91 -10.08
N HIS A 9 9.30 0.83 -11.27
CA HIS A 9 10.38 -0.14 -11.54
C HIS A 9 11.60 0.05 -10.63
N ILE A 10 11.93 1.30 -10.27
CA ILE A 10 13.02 1.64 -9.35
C ILE A 10 12.60 1.33 -7.91
N LEU A 11 11.39 1.76 -7.54
CA LEU A 11 10.86 1.54 -6.21
C LEU A 11 10.75 0.05 -5.88
N LEU A 12 10.26 -0.78 -6.83
CA LEU A 12 10.14 -2.22 -6.69
C LEU A 12 11.51 -2.88 -6.46
N GLY A 13 12.53 -2.49 -7.22
CA GLY A 13 13.91 -2.95 -7.00
C GLY A 13 14.41 -2.61 -5.60
N GLY A 14 14.23 -1.36 -5.17
CA GLY A 14 14.60 -0.93 -3.83
C GLY A 14 13.82 -1.65 -2.73
N LEU A 15 12.51 -1.89 -2.90
CA LEU A 15 11.70 -2.64 -1.94
C LEU A 15 12.15 -4.09 -1.82
N LYS A 16 12.48 -4.75 -2.94
CA LYS A 16 13.04 -6.11 -2.94
C LYS A 16 14.35 -6.16 -2.17
N GLU A 17 15.25 -5.21 -2.41
CA GLU A 17 16.51 -5.08 -1.65
C GLU A 17 16.27 -4.80 -0.16
N GLY A 18 15.38 -3.85 0.17
CA GLY A 18 15.02 -3.54 1.56
C GLY A 18 14.45 -4.73 2.31
N THR A 19 13.68 -5.58 1.62
CA THR A 19 13.08 -6.80 2.17
C THR A 19 14.13 -7.83 2.57
N THR A 20 15.24 -7.93 1.84
CA THR A 20 16.30 -8.93 2.08
C THR A 20 17.33 -8.51 3.13
N ARG A 21 17.38 -7.22 3.52
CA ARG A 21 18.35 -6.71 4.51
C ARG A 21 18.27 -7.41 5.86
N ILE A 22 17.06 -7.68 6.33
CA ILE A 22 16.80 -8.39 7.58
C ILE A 22 15.94 -9.61 7.26
N PRO A 23 16.42 -10.84 7.52
CA PRO A 23 15.60 -12.03 7.40
C PRO A 23 14.30 -11.86 8.18
N TRP A 24 13.17 -12.23 7.58
CA TRP A 24 11.85 -11.98 8.15
C TRP A 24 11.70 -12.46 9.60
N LEU A 25 12.32 -13.60 9.95
CA LEU A 25 12.32 -14.16 11.31
C LEU A 25 13.04 -13.31 12.36
N ASN A 26 13.92 -12.41 11.94
CA ASN A 26 14.76 -11.57 12.80
C ASN A 26 14.23 -10.14 12.91
N ARG A 27 13.07 -9.84 12.32
CA ARG A 27 12.46 -8.52 12.40
C ARG A 27 11.79 -8.31 13.74
N GLU A 28 11.65 -7.04 14.13
CA GLU A 28 11.00 -6.69 15.38
C GLU A 28 9.52 -7.15 15.38
N PRO A 29 9.04 -7.77 16.48
CA PRO A 29 7.73 -8.41 16.54
C PRO A 29 6.60 -7.40 16.84
N TYR A 30 6.61 -6.24 16.19
CA TYR A 30 5.67 -5.13 16.44
C TYR A 30 4.91 -4.73 15.17
N ALA A 31 3.69 -4.22 15.35
CA ALA A 31 3.01 -3.47 14.30
C ALA A 31 3.65 -2.09 14.16
N TYR A 32 3.96 -1.68 12.93
CA TYR A 32 4.50 -0.36 12.66
C TYR A 32 3.59 0.43 11.74
N TRP A 33 3.53 1.73 11.98
CA TRP A 33 2.92 2.65 11.04
C TRP A 33 3.62 3.99 11.12
N LYS A 34 3.96 4.55 9.95
CA LYS A 34 4.49 5.90 9.83
C LYS A 34 3.68 6.70 8.83
N GLY A 35 3.14 7.85 9.24
CA GLY A 35 2.32 8.67 8.36
C GLY A 35 1.89 9.98 9.00
N ASN A 36 1.31 10.88 8.20
CA ASN A 36 0.78 12.13 8.71
C ASN A 36 -0.56 11.86 9.44
N PRO A 37 -0.66 12.06 10.77
CA PRO A 37 -1.90 11.86 11.51
C PRO A 37 -2.88 13.04 11.38
N ALA A 38 -2.41 14.24 11.01
CA ALA A 38 -3.23 15.45 10.98
C ALA A 38 -4.27 15.48 9.85
N VAL A 39 -4.16 14.57 8.86
CA VAL A 39 -5.06 14.56 7.69
C VAL A 39 -6.39 13.83 7.91
N ALA A 40 -6.53 13.08 9.02
CA ALA A 40 -7.77 12.35 9.31
C ALA A 40 -7.88 12.01 10.80
N GLU A 41 -9.07 12.18 11.37
CA GLU A 41 -9.36 11.85 12.78
C GLU A 41 -9.02 10.39 13.13
N THR A 42 -9.36 9.42 12.26
CA THR A 42 -9.01 8.01 12.47
C THR A 42 -7.50 7.76 12.59
N ARG A 43 -6.66 8.59 11.96
CA ARG A 43 -5.20 8.50 12.11
C ARG A 43 -4.70 9.14 13.40
N GLN A 44 -5.35 10.21 13.86
CA GLN A 44 -5.08 10.79 15.18
C GLN A 44 -5.43 9.78 16.28
N ASP A 45 -6.55 9.08 16.11
CA ASP A 45 -6.98 8.02 17.00
C ASP A 45 -5.99 6.84 17.00
N LEU A 46 -5.53 6.41 15.81
CA LEU A 46 -4.51 5.37 15.68
C LEU A 46 -3.24 5.70 16.48
N ILE A 47 -2.74 6.95 16.43
CA ILE A 47 -1.53 7.37 17.16
C ILE A 47 -1.65 7.14 18.68
N LYS A 48 -2.86 7.16 19.25
CA LYS A 48 -3.07 6.87 20.69
C LYS A 48 -2.69 5.44 21.07
N CYS A 49 -2.61 4.52 20.10
CA CYS A 49 -2.16 3.14 20.33
C CYS A 49 -0.65 3.00 20.45
N ASN A 50 0.12 4.10 20.32
CA ASN A 50 1.58 4.03 20.48
C ASN A 50 1.96 3.67 21.93
N VAL A 51 3.18 3.18 22.11
CA VAL A 51 3.69 2.83 23.44
C VAL A 51 3.69 4.04 24.40
N SER A 52 3.31 3.79 25.64
CA SER A 52 3.33 4.74 26.76
C SER A 52 3.95 4.09 28.00
N GLU A 53 4.24 4.85 29.06
CA GLU A 53 4.82 4.31 30.30
C GLU A 53 3.95 3.20 30.94
N ASN A 54 2.63 3.29 30.79
CA ASN A 54 1.68 2.38 31.44
C ASN A 54 1.08 1.32 30.52
N GLN A 55 1.27 1.44 29.20
CA GLN A 55 0.60 0.58 28.23
C GLN A 55 1.43 0.42 26.96
N ASP A 56 1.68 -0.83 26.59
CA ASP A 56 2.24 -1.22 25.30
C ASP A 56 1.22 -2.09 24.54
N TRP A 57 0.82 -1.65 23.35
CA TRP A 57 -0.08 -2.37 22.44
C TRP A 57 0.66 -3.20 21.40
N ASN A 58 1.98 -3.36 21.54
CA ASN A 58 2.87 -3.91 20.52
C ASN A 58 2.83 -3.13 19.20
N ALA A 59 2.51 -1.84 19.27
CA ALA A 59 2.47 -0.91 18.15
C ALA A 59 3.58 0.14 18.28
N ARG A 60 4.25 0.46 17.17
CA ARG A 60 5.31 1.47 17.05
C ARG A 60 4.87 2.47 15.97
N LEU A 61 4.22 3.54 16.41
CA LEU A 61 3.53 4.48 15.53
C LEU A 61 4.26 5.83 15.50
N PHE A 62 4.55 6.31 14.29
CA PHE A 62 5.37 7.50 14.09
C PHE A 62 4.63 8.54 13.23
N ALA A 63 4.55 9.77 13.74
CA ALA A 63 4.04 10.89 12.94
C ALA A 63 5.08 11.29 11.89
N GLN A 64 4.69 11.29 10.61
CA GLN A 64 5.51 11.80 9.52
C GLN A 64 5.25 13.30 9.33
N ASP A 65 6.27 14.11 9.59
CA ASP A 65 6.30 15.53 9.27
C ASP A 65 6.89 15.71 7.86
N TRP A 66 6.04 16.01 6.87
CA TRP A 66 6.48 16.19 5.49
C TRP A 66 7.24 17.50 5.24
N PHE A 67 7.04 18.52 6.09
CA PHE A 67 7.73 19.79 5.96
C PHE A 67 9.19 19.64 6.38
N ARG A 68 9.43 19.02 7.52
CA ARG A 68 10.79 18.69 7.96
C ARG A 68 11.47 17.73 6.98
N GLU A 69 10.73 16.75 6.50
CA GLU A 69 11.27 15.72 5.62
C GLU A 69 11.69 16.28 4.26
N SER A 70 10.97 17.29 3.73
CA SER A 70 11.36 17.97 2.49
C SER A 70 12.61 18.84 2.67
N GLN A 71 12.81 19.45 3.84
CA GLN A 71 14.02 20.18 4.19
C GLN A 71 15.24 19.26 4.37
N GLU A 72 15.04 18.05 4.93
CA GLU A 72 16.09 17.06 5.18
C GLU A 72 16.34 16.11 3.98
N GLY A 73 15.76 16.38 2.80
CA GLY A 73 16.00 15.61 1.58
C GLY A 73 15.37 14.21 1.54
N PHE A 74 14.29 13.98 2.30
CA PHE A 74 13.49 12.75 2.33
C PHE A 74 14.17 11.49 2.89
N ASN A 75 15.32 11.64 3.54
CA ASN A 75 16.16 10.52 3.99
C ASN A 75 15.47 9.52 4.94
N LYS A 76 14.53 9.97 5.78
CA LYS A 76 13.81 9.13 6.76
C LYS A 76 12.45 8.65 6.26
N SER A 77 12.03 9.06 5.06
CA SER A 77 10.76 8.69 4.42
C SER A 77 10.94 7.75 3.22
N ASP A 78 12.17 7.40 2.86
CA ASP A 78 12.44 6.39 1.83
C ASP A 78 11.76 5.07 2.20
N LEU A 79 11.08 4.46 1.23
CA LEU A 79 10.26 3.28 1.47
C LEU A 79 11.09 2.00 1.64
N PRO A 80 12.10 1.72 0.79
CA PRO A 80 13.04 0.63 1.01
C PRO A 80 13.66 0.60 2.41
N SER A 81 14.06 1.77 2.95
CA SER A 81 14.68 1.83 4.28
C SER A 81 13.70 1.48 5.42
N GLN A 82 12.40 1.71 5.23
CA GLN A 82 11.35 1.36 6.20
C GLN A 82 11.02 -0.15 6.24
N CYS A 83 11.55 -0.97 5.32
CA CYS A 83 11.39 -2.43 5.39
C CYS A 83 12.01 -3.07 6.66
N THR A 84 12.84 -2.33 7.41
CA THR A 84 13.33 -2.76 8.73
C THR A 84 12.23 -2.80 9.79
N TYR A 85 11.18 -1.98 9.65
CA TYR A 85 10.17 -1.79 10.68
C TYR A 85 8.75 -2.24 10.28
N SER A 86 8.49 -2.69 9.05
CA SER A 86 7.16 -2.93 8.44
C SER A 86 6.43 -1.63 8.03
N GLN A 87 5.63 -1.69 6.95
CA GLN A 87 5.39 -0.56 6.04
C GLN A 87 3.93 -0.06 6.02
N LYS A 88 3.75 1.20 5.59
CA LYS A 88 2.44 1.83 5.34
C LYS A 88 1.88 1.52 3.95
N TYR A 89 2.71 1.23 2.95
CA TYR A 89 2.17 0.70 1.69
C TYR A 89 1.62 -0.68 1.99
N ILE A 90 0.30 -0.76 1.85
CA ILE A 90 -0.60 -1.80 2.31
C ILE A 90 -0.09 -3.22 2.03
N LEU A 91 0.88 -3.49 1.15
CA LEU A 91 1.36 -4.85 0.85
C LEU A 91 2.85 -4.87 0.46
N SER A 92 3.78 -4.51 1.36
CA SER A 92 5.22 -4.55 1.03
C SER A 92 6.11 -5.14 2.14
N CYS A 93 7.32 -5.51 1.73
CA CYS A 93 8.36 -6.10 2.56
C CYS A 93 8.09 -7.52 3.11
N ASP A 94 7.23 -8.35 2.53
CA ASP A 94 6.87 -9.69 3.07
C ASP A 94 6.27 -9.66 4.51
N SER A 95 5.85 -8.49 5.01
CA SER A 95 5.21 -8.37 6.32
C SER A 95 3.70 -8.57 6.22
N THR A 96 3.11 -9.12 7.28
CA THR A 96 1.65 -9.18 7.41
C THR A 96 1.08 -7.77 7.48
N THR A 97 0.13 -7.47 6.60
CA THR A 97 -0.55 -6.19 6.57
C THR A 97 -1.68 -6.16 7.57
N LEU A 98 -1.73 -5.13 8.40
CA LEU A 98 -2.89 -4.81 9.21
C LEU A 98 -3.71 -3.72 8.51
N LEU A 99 -5.01 -3.95 8.31
CA LEU A 99 -5.90 -3.00 7.66
C LEU A 99 -7.08 -2.68 8.58
N VAL A 100 -7.13 -1.43 9.06
CA VAL A 100 -8.29 -0.90 9.79
C VAL A 100 -9.51 -0.91 8.87
N LYS A 101 -10.63 -1.44 9.37
CA LYS A 101 -11.90 -1.56 8.65
C LYS A 101 -12.23 -0.25 7.93
N PRO A 102 -12.13 -0.21 6.58
CA PRO A 102 -12.28 1.04 5.86
C PRO A 102 -13.76 1.42 5.75
N LYS A 103 -14.05 2.72 5.89
CA LYS A 103 -15.39 3.26 5.57
C LYS A 103 -15.67 3.26 4.06
N TYR A 104 -14.61 3.37 3.26
CA TYR A 104 -14.68 3.39 1.80
C TYR A 104 -13.61 2.47 1.23
N TYR A 105 -13.99 1.64 0.25
CA TYR A 105 -13.04 0.77 -0.42
C TYR A 105 -12.41 1.46 -1.62
N ASP A 106 -11.08 1.49 -1.65
CA ASP A 106 -10.31 1.79 -2.85
C ASP A 106 -10.33 0.57 -3.80
N PHE A 107 -10.24 0.84 -5.10
CA PHE A 107 -10.08 -0.13 -6.18
C PHE A 107 -9.14 -1.30 -5.84
N PHE A 108 -7.99 -1.01 -5.21
CA PHE A 108 -6.99 -2.03 -4.87
C PHE A 108 -7.38 -2.86 -3.64
N THR A 109 -8.06 -2.25 -2.68
CA THR A 109 -8.50 -2.92 -1.45
C THR A 109 -9.73 -3.81 -1.66
N ARG A 110 -10.55 -3.53 -2.69
CA ARG A 110 -11.75 -4.33 -3.02
C ARG A 110 -11.43 -5.77 -3.36
N GLY A 111 -10.27 -6.05 -3.96
CA GLY A 111 -9.84 -7.42 -4.31
C GLY A 111 -9.31 -8.22 -3.12
N LEU A 112 -8.90 -7.56 -2.04
CA LEU A 112 -8.22 -8.21 -0.93
C LEU A 112 -9.17 -9.09 -0.10
N ILE A 113 -8.65 -10.18 0.45
CA ILE A 113 -9.37 -11.19 1.23
C ILE A 113 -8.78 -11.13 2.63
N PRO A 114 -9.58 -10.85 3.67
CA PRO A 114 -9.13 -10.87 5.07
C PRO A 114 -8.51 -12.23 5.43
N VAL A 115 -7.55 -12.24 6.35
CA VAL A 115 -6.76 -13.40 6.82
C VAL A 115 -5.85 -14.02 5.75
N HIS A 116 -6.10 -13.78 4.46
CA HIS A 116 -5.25 -14.24 3.36
C HIS A 116 -4.31 -13.16 2.83
N HIS A 117 -4.84 -11.96 2.54
CA HIS A 117 -4.07 -10.83 2.00
C HIS A 117 -3.70 -9.81 3.08
N TYR A 118 -4.53 -9.68 4.11
CA TYR A 118 -4.32 -8.75 5.22
C TYR A 118 -5.07 -9.24 6.47
N TRP A 119 -4.66 -8.78 7.64
CA TRP A 119 -5.36 -8.97 8.89
C TRP A 119 -6.32 -7.79 9.16
N PRO A 120 -7.63 -8.03 9.33
CA PRO A 120 -8.58 -6.97 9.60
C PRO A 120 -8.42 -6.41 11.01
N ILE A 121 -8.45 -5.08 11.15
CA ILE A 121 -8.41 -4.37 12.43
C ILE A 121 -9.72 -3.63 12.64
N LYS A 122 -10.28 -3.73 13.85
CA LYS A 122 -11.49 -2.99 14.25
C LYS A 122 -11.25 -1.48 14.24
N ASP A 123 -12.19 -0.71 13.71
CA ASP A 123 -12.12 0.76 13.73
C ASP A 123 -12.53 1.33 15.10
N ASP A 124 -13.37 0.64 15.85
CA ASP A 124 -13.88 1.07 17.16
C ASP A 124 -12.99 0.65 18.36
N ASP A 125 -12.16 -0.38 18.21
CA ASP A 125 -11.19 -0.83 19.23
C ASP A 125 -9.82 -1.17 18.62
N LYS A 126 -9.22 -0.19 17.92
CA LYS A 126 -7.98 -0.35 17.15
C LYS A 126 -6.83 -0.91 17.98
N CYS A 127 -6.58 -0.36 19.16
CA CYS A 127 -5.37 -0.67 19.92
C CYS A 127 -5.38 -2.13 20.41
N ARG A 128 -6.52 -2.61 20.93
CA ARG A 128 -6.68 -4.00 21.36
C ARG A 128 -6.63 -4.95 20.17
N SER A 129 -7.30 -4.61 19.07
CA SER A 129 -7.31 -5.40 17.84
C SER A 129 -5.91 -5.51 17.22
N ILE A 130 -5.12 -4.42 17.21
CA ILE A 130 -3.71 -4.43 16.79
C ILE A 130 -2.88 -5.32 17.70
N LYS A 131 -3.02 -5.18 19.01
CA LYS A 131 -2.28 -6.01 19.97
C LYS A 131 -2.56 -7.50 19.74
N PHE A 132 -3.84 -7.86 19.58
CA PHE A 132 -4.24 -9.24 19.28
C PHE A 132 -3.61 -9.74 17.97
N ALA A 133 -3.68 -8.94 16.90
CA ALA A 133 -3.12 -9.28 15.60
C ALA A 133 -1.60 -9.54 15.68
N VAL A 134 -0.88 -8.69 16.41
CA VAL A 134 0.56 -8.83 16.61
C VAL A 134 0.89 -10.06 17.44
N ASP A 135 0.20 -10.27 18.57
CA ASP A 135 0.41 -11.43 19.43
C ASP A 135 0.10 -12.74 18.68
N TRP A 136 -0.98 -12.77 17.90
CA TRP A 136 -1.34 -13.92 17.06
C TRP A 136 -0.31 -14.17 15.96
N GLY A 137 0.11 -13.13 15.23
CA GLY A 137 1.07 -13.24 14.13
C GLY A 137 2.46 -13.68 14.58
N ASN A 138 2.90 -13.24 15.77
CA ASN A 138 4.15 -13.67 16.38
C ASN A 138 4.16 -15.17 16.74
N ASN A 139 2.99 -15.73 17.07
CA ASN A 139 2.80 -17.15 17.36
C ASN A 139 2.53 -18.01 16.10
N HIS A 140 2.11 -17.41 14.98
CA HIS A 140 1.72 -18.09 13.74
C HIS A 140 2.54 -17.58 12.55
N LYS A 141 3.84 -17.81 12.61
CA LYS A 141 4.81 -17.27 11.66
C LYS A 141 4.63 -17.85 10.25
N GLN A 142 3.94 -17.12 9.37
CA GLN A 142 3.78 -17.45 7.94
C GLN A 142 4.25 -16.30 7.05
N ARG A 143 4.89 -16.64 5.92
CA ARG A 143 5.33 -15.67 4.90
C ARG A 143 4.20 -15.41 3.91
N VAL A 144 3.96 -14.14 3.59
CA VAL A 144 3.08 -13.72 2.48
C VAL A 144 3.94 -13.40 1.27
N LYS A 145 3.64 -13.99 0.11
CA LYS A 145 4.28 -13.65 -1.17
C LYS A 145 3.47 -12.57 -1.89
N MET A 146 4.15 -11.51 -2.35
CA MET A 146 3.52 -10.27 -2.86
C MET A 146 3.52 -10.10 -4.39
N ASP A 147 3.74 -11.17 -5.15
CA ASP A 147 3.96 -11.04 -6.60
C ASP A 147 2.72 -10.56 -7.40
N TYR A 148 1.50 -10.62 -6.84
CA TYR A 148 0.25 -10.46 -7.61
C TYR A 148 -0.51 -9.15 -7.43
N VAL A 149 -0.07 -8.25 -6.54
CA VAL A 149 -0.84 -7.03 -6.24
C VAL A 149 -0.73 -6.01 -7.36
N TYR A 150 0.46 -5.80 -7.92
CA TYR A 150 0.73 -4.70 -8.84
C TYR A 150 0.30 -4.99 -10.29
N ASP A 151 0.36 -6.24 -10.71
CA ASP A 151 -0.21 -6.68 -12.00
C ASP A 151 -1.71 -6.37 -12.03
N TYR A 152 -2.44 -6.69 -10.95
CA TYR A 152 -3.85 -6.33 -10.80
C TYR A 152 -4.09 -4.82 -10.95
N MET A 153 -3.20 -3.96 -10.44
CA MET A 153 -3.35 -2.50 -10.53
C MET A 153 -3.29 -1.99 -11.98
N PHE A 154 -2.28 -2.40 -12.73
CA PHE A 154 -2.13 -2.03 -14.14
C PHE A 154 -3.31 -2.54 -14.97
N HIS A 155 -3.77 -3.76 -14.70
CA HIS A 155 -4.88 -4.38 -15.41
C HIS A 155 -6.20 -3.64 -15.19
N LEU A 156 -6.47 -3.24 -13.94
CA LEU A 156 -7.69 -2.51 -13.62
C LEU A 156 -7.76 -1.16 -14.36
N LEU A 157 -6.66 -0.39 -14.34
CA LEU A 157 -6.57 0.90 -15.05
C LEU A 157 -6.76 0.74 -16.56
N ASN A 158 -6.13 -0.28 -17.16
CA ASN A 158 -6.27 -0.58 -18.58
C ASN A 158 -7.72 -0.91 -18.96
N SER A 159 -8.44 -1.67 -18.13
CA SER A 159 -9.82 -2.05 -18.41
C SER A 159 -10.81 -0.91 -18.21
N TYR A 160 -10.61 -0.04 -17.22
CA TYR A 160 -11.38 1.19 -17.12
C TYR A 160 -11.11 2.14 -18.30
N ALA A 161 -9.88 2.21 -18.81
CA ALA A 161 -9.57 3.01 -19.99
C ALA A 161 -10.31 2.52 -21.25
N LYS A 162 -10.62 1.21 -21.36
CA LYS A 162 -11.44 0.67 -22.46
C LYS A 162 -12.92 1.10 -22.39
N LEU A 163 -13.43 1.47 -21.22
CA LEU A 163 -14.78 2.00 -21.06
C LEU A 163 -14.89 3.48 -21.47
N PHE A 164 -13.75 4.14 -21.73
CA PHE A 164 -13.73 5.56 -22.05
C PHE A 164 -14.36 5.82 -23.42
N ARG A 165 -15.48 6.55 -23.43
CA ARG A 165 -16.21 6.91 -24.67
C ARG A 165 -15.71 8.20 -25.29
N TYR A 166 -14.98 9.01 -24.52
CA TYR A 166 -14.43 10.27 -25.00
C TYR A 166 -13.31 9.99 -26.01
N LYS A 167 -13.51 10.45 -27.24
CA LYS A 167 -12.48 10.46 -28.27
C LYS A 167 -11.90 11.87 -28.30
N PRO A 168 -10.64 12.09 -27.88
CA PRO A 168 -10.04 13.41 -27.98
C PRO A 168 -10.01 13.84 -29.45
N SER A 169 -10.52 15.03 -29.75
CA SER A 169 -10.27 15.72 -31.01
C SER A 169 -9.24 16.80 -30.78
N ILE A 170 -8.25 16.88 -31.67
CA ILE A 170 -7.24 17.93 -31.62
C ILE A 170 -7.93 19.23 -32.02
N SER A 171 -7.93 20.22 -31.12
CA SER A 171 -8.46 21.54 -31.43
C SER A 171 -7.50 22.28 -32.36
N ALA A 172 -8.00 23.24 -33.16
CA ALA A 172 -7.15 24.03 -34.05
C ALA A 172 -6.03 24.82 -33.33
N ASN A 173 -6.21 25.08 -32.03
CA ASN A 173 -5.24 25.79 -31.19
C ASN A 173 -4.43 24.84 -30.29
N ALA A 174 -4.51 23.52 -30.50
CA ALA A 174 -3.75 22.57 -29.70
C ALA A 174 -2.25 22.71 -29.99
N THR A 175 -1.44 22.73 -28.94
CA THR A 175 0.02 22.70 -29.04
C THR A 175 0.49 21.29 -28.72
N GLU A 176 1.30 20.70 -29.60
CA GLU A 176 1.94 19.42 -29.32
C GLU A 176 2.93 19.57 -28.16
N LEU A 177 2.85 18.66 -27.19
CA LEU A 177 3.80 18.58 -26.08
C LEU A 177 4.54 17.26 -26.16
N CYS A 178 5.85 17.33 -26.40
CA CYS A 178 6.74 16.17 -26.29
C CYS A 178 7.06 15.91 -24.82
N VAL A 179 7.30 14.66 -24.44
CA VAL A 179 7.67 14.34 -23.04
C VAL A 179 8.97 15.05 -22.67
N GLU A 180 9.93 15.09 -23.59
CA GLU A 180 11.18 15.83 -23.49
C GLU A 180 10.94 17.32 -23.19
N SER A 181 9.93 17.93 -23.85
CA SER A 181 9.56 19.32 -23.62
C SER A 181 8.98 19.55 -22.22
N MET A 182 8.21 18.59 -21.71
CA MET A 182 7.69 18.62 -20.33
C MET A 182 8.83 18.48 -19.30
N VAL A 183 9.85 17.68 -19.60
CA VAL A 183 11.03 17.52 -18.74
C VAL A 183 11.92 18.77 -18.75
N CYS A 184 12.01 19.50 -19.87
CA CYS A 184 12.90 20.67 -19.99
C CYS A 184 12.65 21.73 -18.91
N GLY A 185 11.38 22.01 -18.60
CA GLY A 185 11.00 22.95 -17.54
C GLY A 185 10.93 22.37 -16.13
N ALA A 186 11.09 21.04 -15.99
CA ALA A 186 11.07 20.40 -14.68
C ALA A 186 12.41 20.57 -13.97
N GLU A 187 12.37 20.67 -12.65
CA GLU A 187 13.56 20.81 -11.80
C GLU A 187 13.57 19.76 -10.68
N GLY A 188 14.74 19.58 -10.05
CA GLY A 188 14.90 18.72 -8.86
C GLY A 188 14.42 17.28 -9.05
N SER A 189 13.72 16.77 -8.05
CA SER A 189 13.19 15.39 -8.03
C SER A 189 12.12 15.15 -9.10
N VAL A 190 11.36 16.18 -9.49
CA VAL A 190 10.36 16.07 -10.57
C VAL A 190 11.05 15.73 -11.89
N LYS A 191 12.08 16.49 -12.26
CA LYS A 191 12.88 16.22 -13.48
C LYS A 191 13.49 14.82 -13.45
N LYS A 192 14.08 14.46 -12.31
CA LYS A 192 14.71 13.15 -12.11
C LYS A 192 13.71 12.02 -12.32
N PHE A 193 12.56 12.06 -11.66
CA PHE A 193 11.57 11.00 -11.75
C PHE A 193 10.90 10.95 -13.12
N MET A 194 10.66 12.10 -13.77
CA MET A 194 10.21 12.13 -15.16
C MET A 194 11.19 11.40 -16.07
N MET A 195 12.48 11.74 -16.02
CA MET A 195 13.54 11.09 -16.81
C MET A 195 13.67 9.60 -16.53
N GLU A 196 13.60 9.21 -15.26
CA GLU A 196 13.65 7.81 -14.84
C GLU A 196 12.42 7.02 -15.32
N SER A 197 11.24 7.65 -15.37
CA SER A 197 9.99 7.01 -15.80
C SER A 197 9.78 6.94 -17.31
N LEU A 198 10.69 7.52 -18.12
CA LEU A 198 10.59 7.48 -19.58
C LEU A 198 10.57 6.03 -20.09
N VAL A 199 9.55 5.71 -20.89
CA VAL A 199 9.48 4.45 -21.63
C VAL A 199 10.47 4.53 -22.79
N LYS A 200 11.62 3.88 -22.66
CA LYS A 200 12.71 3.92 -23.65
C LYS A 200 12.53 2.92 -24.79
N VAL A 201 11.80 1.83 -24.55
CA VAL A 201 11.60 0.74 -25.50
C VAL A 201 10.17 0.21 -25.32
N PRO A 202 9.47 -0.19 -26.40
CA PRO A 202 8.21 -0.92 -26.29
C PRO A 202 8.35 -2.19 -25.44
N ALA A 203 7.26 -2.59 -24.78
CA ALA A 203 7.25 -3.88 -24.09
C ALA A 203 7.25 -5.03 -25.11
N ASN A 204 8.16 -5.99 -24.95
CA ASN A 204 8.22 -7.23 -25.75
C ASN A 204 7.31 -8.35 -25.23
N THR A 205 6.59 -8.11 -24.13
CA THR A 205 5.67 -9.07 -23.53
C THR A 205 4.26 -8.87 -24.10
N ASP A 206 3.57 -9.97 -24.38
CA ASP A 206 2.17 -9.93 -24.76
C ASP A 206 1.31 -9.19 -23.70
N LEU A 207 0.21 -8.61 -24.16
CA LEU A 207 -0.78 -8.01 -23.26
C LEU A 207 -1.26 -9.07 -22.26
N CYS A 208 -1.20 -8.70 -20.99
CA CYS A 208 -1.83 -9.44 -19.91
C CYS A 208 -3.31 -9.77 -20.20
N THR A 209 -3.71 -11.01 -19.93
CA THR A 209 -5.10 -11.44 -20.07
C THR A 209 -5.81 -11.31 -18.73
N MET A 210 -6.94 -10.60 -18.70
CA MET A 210 -7.74 -10.50 -17.48
C MET A 210 -8.42 -11.83 -17.15
N PRO A 211 -8.53 -12.20 -15.86
CA PRO A 211 -9.53 -13.17 -15.46
C PRO A 211 -10.92 -12.62 -15.81
N VAL A 212 -11.83 -13.51 -16.21
CA VAL A 212 -13.21 -13.14 -16.46
C VAL A 212 -13.84 -12.53 -15.20
N PRO A 213 -14.76 -11.56 -15.32
CA PRO A 213 -15.53 -11.07 -14.18
C PRO A 213 -16.20 -12.25 -13.46
N PHE A 214 -16.31 -12.15 -12.14
CA PHE A 214 -17.05 -13.15 -11.38
C PHE A 214 -18.51 -13.15 -11.85
N ASP A 215 -19.01 -14.34 -12.15
CA ASP A 215 -20.45 -14.58 -12.23
C ASP A 215 -21.10 -14.25 -10.87
N PRO A 216 -22.40 -13.92 -10.84
CA PRO A 216 -23.05 -13.52 -9.59
C PRO A 216 -22.87 -14.53 -8.45
N PRO A 217 -23.05 -15.85 -8.63
CA PRO A 217 -22.74 -16.84 -7.60
C PRO A 217 -21.31 -16.76 -7.04
N THR A 218 -20.29 -16.71 -7.90
CA THR A 218 -18.89 -16.60 -7.46
C THR A 218 -18.62 -15.29 -6.72
N LEU A 219 -19.23 -14.18 -7.16
CA LEU A 219 -19.15 -12.91 -6.47
C LEU A 219 -19.76 -12.98 -5.07
N TYR A 220 -20.97 -13.54 -4.93
CA TYR A 220 -21.63 -13.72 -3.64
C TYR A 220 -20.81 -14.61 -2.70
N ALA A 221 -20.28 -15.73 -3.20
CA ALA A 221 -19.42 -16.62 -2.42
C ALA A 221 -18.14 -15.90 -1.94
N THR A 222 -17.54 -15.07 -2.80
CA THR A 222 -16.36 -14.27 -2.46
C THR A 222 -16.68 -13.23 -1.38
N LEU A 223 -17.81 -12.53 -1.48
CA LEU A 223 -18.26 -11.57 -0.47
C LEU A 223 -18.56 -12.25 0.87
N GLN A 224 -19.27 -13.38 0.84
CA GLN A 224 -19.56 -14.17 2.04
C GLN A 224 -18.27 -14.67 2.70
N ARG A 225 -17.31 -15.17 1.93
CA ARG A 225 -15.99 -15.59 2.45
C ARG A 225 -15.28 -14.44 3.17
N LYS A 226 -15.31 -13.23 2.61
CA LYS A 226 -14.69 -12.05 3.26
C LYS A 226 -15.36 -11.73 4.59
N GLU A 227 -16.69 -11.71 4.62
CA GLU A 227 -17.46 -11.45 5.82
C GLU A 227 -17.20 -12.52 6.90
N SER A 228 -17.26 -13.81 6.54
CA SER A 228 -16.97 -14.91 7.47
C SER A 228 -15.54 -14.85 8.01
N SER A 229 -14.56 -14.43 7.20
CA SER A 229 -13.16 -14.29 7.65
C SER A 229 -12.99 -13.16 8.66
N ILE A 230 -13.72 -12.05 8.49
CA ILE A 230 -13.74 -10.95 9.47
C ILE A 230 -14.39 -11.41 10.76
N GLN A 231 -15.57 -12.05 10.68
CA GLN A 231 -16.29 -12.56 11.85
C GLN A 231 -15.46 -13.59 12.63
N GLN A 232 -14.68 -14.42 11.93
CA GLN A 232 -13.76 -15.36 12.56
C GLN A 232 -12.69 -14.63 13.39
N VAL A 233 -12.03 -13.61 12.83
CA VAL A 233 -11.06 -12.80 13.58
C VAL A 233 -11.71 -12.11 14.76
N GLU A 234 -12.89 -11.53 14.58
CA GLU A 234 -13.65 -10.90 15.68
C GLU A 234 -14.02 -11.88 16.80
N SER A 235 -14.24 -13.16 16.47
CA SER A 235 -14.48 -14.23 17.46
C SER A 235 -13.23 -14.61 18.24
N TRP A 236 -12.07 -14.64 17.56
CA TRP A 236 -10.78 -14.89 18.20
C TRP A 236 -10.37 -13.77 19.15
N GLU A 237 -10.66 -12.52 18.79
CA GLU A 237 -10.38 -11.35 19.65
C GLU A 237 -11.25 -11.31 20.93
N LYS A 238 -12.37 -12.04 20.96
CA LYS A 238 -13.27 -12.13 22.12
C LYS A 238 -12.95 -13.32 23.04
N SER A 239 -12.17 -14.28 22.55
CA SER A 239 -11.80 -15.51 23.27
C SER A 239 -10.58 -15.24 24.15
#